data_AF-A0A9D8MPW7-F1
#
_entry.id   AF-A0A9D8MPW7-F1
#
_cell.length_a   1.000
_cell.length_b   1.000
_cell.length_c   1.000
_cell.angle_alpha   90.00
_cell.angle_beta   90.00
_cell.angle_gamma   90.00
#
_symmetry.space_group_name_H-M   'P 1'
#
loop_
_entity.id
_entity.type
_entity.pdbx_description
1 polymer ?
#
loop_
_entity_poly.entity_id
_entity_poly.type
_entity_poly.pdbx_seq_one_letter_code
_entity_poly.pdbx_strand_id
1 'polypeptide(L)'
;EFIQRFFAPNEVSEIWLTFSDPQMKKVTKRLTSTYFLERYRQFLQDGGLVHLKTDSNFLFTYTEELLKANHIEAEFKTRNLYGLSPSGEIEGGLWKSASSIQTYYESMWRARGIDIKYLCFKLHQGSSFVEPEVEIPLDEYRSYSREKRSGCEKHI
;
A
#
# COMPACT_ATOMS: atom_id res chain seq x y z
N GLU A 1 3.29 -17.34 -6.02
CA GLU A 1 3.90 -18.61 -5.63
C GLU A 1 5.35 -18.47 -5.15
N PHE A 2 6.13 -17.52 -5.69
CA PHE A 2 7.57 -17.45 -5.40
C PHE A 2 7.98 -16.81 -4.06
N ILE A 3 7.19 -15.89 -3.50
CA ILE A 3 7.63 -15.08 -2.34
C ILE A 3 7.98 -15.90 -1.09
N GLN A 4 7.34 -17.06 -0.91
CA GLN A 4 7.52 -17.96 0.23
C GLN A 4 8.85 -18.73 0.19
N ARG A 5 9.57 -18.68 -0.94
CA ARG A 5 10.82 -19.43 -1.14
C ARG A 5 12.06 -18.58 -0.94
N PHE A 6 11.90 -17.27 -0.75
CA PHE A 6 13.03 -16.34 -0.61
C PHE A 6 13.35 -15.99 0.84
N PHE A 7 12.38 -16.18 1.74
CA PHE A 7 12.50 -15.79 3.13
C PHE A 7 12.20 -16.98 4.05
N ALA A 8 13.00 -17.12 5.10
CA ALA A 8 12.74 -18.01 6.20
C ALA A 8 11.57 -17.48 7.06
N PRO A 9 10.92 -18.36 7.85
CA PRO A 9 9.94 -17.92 8.84
C PRO A 9 10.50 -16.88 9.79
N ASN A 10 9.74 -15.81 10.05
CA ASN A 10 10.10 -14.67 10.91
C ASN A 10 11.36 -13.89 10.48
N GLU A 11 11.80 -13.99 9.23
CA GLU A 11 12.98 -13.25 8.73
C GLU A 11 12.68 -11.77 8.48
N VAL A 12 11.43 -11.44 8.12
CA VAL A 12 11.04 -10.08 7.74
C VAL A 12 10.33 -9.39 8.90
N SER A 13 10.76 -8.17 9.22
CA SER A 13 10.10 -7.35 10.26
C SER A 13 8.99 -6.45 9.71
N GLU A 14 9.14 -5.96 8.48
CA GLU A 14 8.22 -5.01 7.86
C GLU A 14 8.05 -5.27 6.35
N ILE A 15 6.85 -5.03 5.83
CA ILE A 15 6.53 -5.08 4.40
C ILE A 15 6.03 -3.72 3.95
N TRP A 16 6.64 -3.19 2.89
CA TRP A 16 6.26 -1.91 2.29
C TRP A 16 5.62 -2.10 0.91
N LEU A 17 4.32 -1.77 0.85
CA LEU A 17 3.50 -1.76 -0.37
C LEU A 17 3.37 -0.31 -0.85
N THR A 18 4.32 0.13 -1.68
CA THR A 18 4.41 1.51 -2.18
C THR A 18 3.88 1.60 -3.61
N PHE A 19 2.79 2.35 -3.80
CA PHE A 19 2.17 2.64 -5.11
C PHE A 19 1.84 1.38 -5.93
N SER A 20 1.48 0.30 -5.24
CA SER A 20 1.01 -0.93 -5.88
C SER A 20 -0.27 -0.66 -6.67
N ASP A 21 -0.40 -1.29 -7.84
CA ASP A 21 -1.62 -1.24 -8.64
C ASP A 21 -2.84 -1.65 -7.78
N PRO A 22 -3.94 -0.87 -7.78
CA PRO A 22 -5.10 -1.11 -6.94
C PRO A 22 -5.87 -2.39 -7.29
N GLN A 23 -5.61 -2.99 -8.45
CA GLN A 23 -6.21 -4.24 -8.94
C GLN A 23 -7.73 -4.30 -8.71
N MET A 24 -8.42 -3.21 -9.04
CA MET A 24 -9.80 -2.95 -8.62
C MET A 24 -10.82 -4.03 -9.03
N LYS A 25 -10.49 -4.84 -10.04
CA LYS A 25 -11.34 -5.93 -10.55
C LYS A 25 -10.97 -7.32 -10.04
N LYS A 26 -9.78 -7.50 -9.46
CA LYS A 26 -9.22 -8.83 -9.14
C LYS A 26 -8.65 -8.83 -7.73
N VAL A 27 -9.49 -9.20 -6.78
CA VAL A 27 -9.17 -9.25 -5.34
C VAL A 27 -7.88 -9.98 -5.05
N THR A 28 -7.72 -11.18 -5.62
CA THR A 28 -6.54 -12.04 -5.44
C THR A 28 -5.22 -11.46 -5.96
N LYS A 29 -5.28 -10.35 -6.72
CA LYS A 29 -4.10 -9.62 -7.19
C LYS A 29 -3.80 -8.37 -6.36
N ARG A 30 -4.73 -7.92 -5.50
CA ARG A 30 -4.50 -6.79 -4.58
C ARG A 30 -3.51 -7.22 -3.52
N LEU A 31 -2.40 -6.49 -3.38
CA LEU A 31 -1.34 -6.85 -2.44
C LEU A 31 -1.77 -6.75 -0.96
N THR A 32 -2.84 -6.00 -0.67
CA THR A 32 -3.42 -5.97 0.67
C THR A 32 -4.51 -7.02 0.91
N SER A 33 -4.90 -7.81 -0.09
CA SER A 33 -5.96 -8.83 0.08
C SER A 33 -5.58 -9.92 1.07
N THR A 34 -6.59 -10.61 1.60
CA THR A 34 -6.42 -11.80 2.46
C THR A 34 -5.46 -12.81 1.84
N TYR A 35 -5.56 -13.02 0.53
CA TYR A 35 -4.68 -13.90 -0.23
C TYR A 35 -3.19 -13.54 -0.09
N PHE A 36 -2.85 -12.26 -0.06
CA PHE A 36 -1.47 -11.83 0.15
C PHE A 36 -1.09 -11.76 1.63
N LEU A 37 -2.00 -11.34 2.51
CA LEU A 37 -1.75 -11.30 3.95
C LEU A 37 -1.41 -12.69 4.51
N GLU A 38 -2.11 -13.74 4.08
CA GLU A 38 -1.77 -15.12 4.49
C GLU A 38 -0.38 -15.56 4.01
N ARG A 39 0.11 -15.01 2.89
CA ARG A 39 1.46 -15.29 2.41
C ARG A 39 2.51 -14.55 3.21
N TYR A 40 2.22 -13.29 3.54
CA TYR A 40 3.09 -12.46 4.36
C TYR A 40 3.32 -13.10 5.73
N ARG A 41 2.26 -13.64 6.36
CA ARG A 41 2.36 -14.38 7.63
C ARG A 41 3.39 -15.52 7.63
N GLN A 42 3.72 -16.11 6.49
CA GLN A 42 4.65 -17.24 6.47
C GLN A 42 6.11 -16.87 6.74
N PHE A 43 6.48 -15.61 6.48
CA PHE A 43 7.86 -15.14 6.62
C PHE A 43 7.99 -13.85 7.44
N LEU A 44 6.89 -13.15 7.67
CA LEU A 44 6.83 -11.99 8.54
C LEU A 44 6.82 -12.45 10.00
N GLN A 45 7.59 -11.75 10.85
CA GLN A 45 7.53 -11.94 12.29
C GLN A 45 6.11 -11.71 12.84
N ASP A 46 5.76 -12.39 13.93
CA ASP A 46 4.51 -12.10 14.62
C ASP A 46 4.45 -10.64 15.09
N GLY A 47 3.37 -9.95 14.75
CA GLY A 47 3.23 -8.50 14.99
C GLY A 47 4.10 -7.63 14.08
N GLY A 48 4.68 -8.17 13.00
CA GLY A 48 5.40 -7.40 11.99
C GLY A 48 4.49 -6.40 11.28
N LEU A 49 5.08 -5.32 10.75
CA LEU A 49 4.31 -4.21 10.18
C LEU A 49 4.07 -4.37 8.68
N VAL A 50 2.87 -4.00 8.24
CA VAL A 50 2.54 -3.85 6.83
C VAL A 50 2.20 -2.39 6.57
N HIS A 51 2.94 -1.79 5.65
CA HIS A 51 2.85 -0.40 5.27
C HIS A 51 2.22 -0.31 3.88
N LEU A 52 1.11 0.41 3.75
CA LEU A 52 0.52 0.78 2.48
C LEU A 52 0.71 2.28 2.26
N LYS A 53 1.43 2.65 1.20
CA LYS A 53 1.51 4.03 0.71
C LYS A 53 0.94 4.09 -0.70
N THR A 54 -0.11 4.88 -0.91
CA THR A 54 -0.85 4.86 -2.18
C THR A 54 -1.53 6.19 -2.47
N ASP A 55 -1.69 6.50 -3.75
CA ASP A 55 -2.52 7.57 -4.29
C ASP A 55 -3.99 7.14 -4.51
N SER A 56 -4.23 5.83 -4.66
CA SER A 56 -5.55 5.24 -4.89
C SER A 56 -6.52 5.41 -3.71
N ASN A 57 -7.69 6.01 -3.96
CA ASN A 57 -8.78 6.04 -2.97
C ASN A 57 -9.37 4.65 -2.78
N PHE A 58 -9.52 3.91 -3.89
CA PHE A 58 -10.06 2.56 -3.88
C PHE A 58 -9.24 1.62 -2.99
N LEU A 59 -7.91 1.54 -3.22
CA LEU A 59 -7.04 0.61 -2.50
C LEU A 59 -6.92 0.97 -1.03
N PHE A 60 -6.85 2.26 -0.71
CA PHE A 60 -6.83 2.74 0.66
C PHE A 60 -8.11 2.36 1.40
N THR A 61 -9.27 2.67 0.82
CA THR A 61 -10.58 2.37 1.40
C THR A 61 -10.78 0.87 1.55
N TYR A 62 -10.43 0.09 0.53
CA TYR A 62 -10.48 -1.37 0.59
C TYR A 62 -9.65 -1.92 1.74
N THR A 63 -8.43 -1.41 1.92
CA THR A 63 -7.55 -1.87 2.99
C THR A 63 -8.12 -1.48 4.35
N GLU A 64 -8.68 -0.28 4.52
CA GLU A 64 -9.38 0.08 5.77
C GLU A 64 -10.55 -0.86 6.08
N GLU A 65 -11.40 -1.18 5.09
CA GLU A 65 -12.53 -2.08 5.29
C GLU A 65 -12.09 -3.52 5.57
N LEU A 66 -11.01 -3.98 4.94
CA LEU A 66 -10.39 -5.27 5.24
C LEU A 66 -9.91 -5.34 6.69
N LEU A 67 -9.23 -4.29 7.18
CA LEU A 67 -8.77 -4.24 8.57
C LEU A 67 -9.96 -4.29 9.54
N LYS A 68 -11.02 -3.53 9.27
CA LYS A 68 -12.25 -3.55 10.07
C LYS A 68 -12.91 -4.94 10.10
N ALA A 69 -13.06 -5.58 8.94
CA ALA A 69 -13.67 -6.90 8.82
C ALA A 69 -12.89 -8.00 9.56
N ASN A 70 -11.60 -7.78 9.80
CA ASN A 70 -10.71 -8.71 10.49
C ASN A 70 -10.34 -8.26 11.91
N HIS A 71 -10.98 -7.21 12.45
CA HIS A 71 -10.71 -6.66 13.77
C HIS A 71 -9.25 -6.28 14.00
N ILE A 72 -8.60 -5.74 12.97
CA ILE A 72 -7.21 -5.25 13.02
C ILE A 72 -7.24 -3.74 13.16
N GLU A 73 -6.62 -3.23 14.21
CA GLU A 73 -6.43 -1.78 14.39
C GLU A 73 -5.25 -1.28 13.55
N ALA A 74 -5.41 -0.12 12.92
CA ALA A 74 -4.32 0.54 12.23
C ALA A 74 -3.44 1.27 13.25
N GLU A 75 -2.13 0.98 13.23
CA GLU A 75 -1.12 1.71 14.03
C GLU A 75 -1.03 3.17 13.60
N PHE A 76 -1.24 3.44 12.31
CA PHE A 76 -1.30 4.78 11.77
C PHE A 76 -2.10 4.80 10.47
N LYS A 77 -2.87 5.86 10.24
CA LYS A 77 -3.48 6.12 8.93
C LYS A 77 -3.71 7.59 8.66
N THR A 78 -3.53 8.00 7.41
CA THR A 78 -3.85 9.34 6.91
C THR A 78 -4.26 9.27 5.44
N ARG A 79 -5.26 10.08 5.07
CA ARG A 79 -5.66 10.30 3.67
C ARG A 79 -4.86 11.41 2.99
N ASN A 80 -4.06 12.17 3.75
CA ASN A 80 -3.20 13.20 3.22
C ASN A 80 -1.88 13.25 4.00
N LEU A 81 -0.91 12.45 3.55
CA LEU A 81 0.41 12.29 4.17
C LEU A 81 1.21 13.61 4.19
N TYR A 82 0.97 14.49 3.22
CA TYR A 82 1.70 15.74 3.03
C TYR A 82 0.89 17.00 3.38
N GLY A 83 -0.37 16.84 3.81
CA GLY A 83 -1.31 17.95 4.05
C GLY A 83 -1.12 18.69 5.37
N LEU A 84 -0.10 18.33 6.17
CA LEU A 84 0.26 18.95 7.45
C LEU A 84 1.78 19.24 7.39
N SER A 85 2.29 20.44 7.73
CA SER A 85 2.19 21.11 9.03
C SER A 85 2.50 22.62 8.95
N PRO A 86 1.80 23.48 9.74
CA PRO A 86 2.39 24.75 10.19
C PRO A 86 2.61 24.87 11.71
N SER A 87 2.10 23.98 12.57
CA SER A 87 2.13 24.18 14.04
C SER A 87 2.33 22.95 14.93
N GLY A 88 2.99 21.90 14.43
CA GLY A 88 3.68 20.91 15.28
C GLY A 88 2.79 20.04 16.17
N GLU A 89 2.44 18.85 15.68
CA GLU A 89 2.49 17.56 16.41
C GLU A 89 1.71 16.50 15.64
N ILE A 90 2.34 15.94 14.60
CA ILE A 90 2.35 14.50 14.35
C ILE A 90 3.77 14.18 13.84
N GLU A 91 4.76 14.17 14.73
CA GLU A 91 6.10 13.64 14.46
C GLU A 91 6.22 12.22 15.06
N GLY A 92 5.34 11.32 14.65
CA GLY A 92 5.51 9.90 14.94
C GLY A 92 6.54 9.28 14.00
N GLY A 93 7.33 8.31 14.48
CA GLY A 93 8.33 7.60 13.66
C GLY A 93 7.74 7.05 12.35
N LEU A 94 6.50 6.53 12.40
CA LEU A 94 5.80 6.01 11.21
C LEU A 94 5.52 7.07 10.14
N TRP A 95 5.15 8.29 10.53
CA TRP A 95 4.94 9.39 9.58
C TRP A 95 6.25 9.78 8.91
N LYS A 96 7.32 9.93 9.69
CA LYS A 96 8.66 10.30 9.19
C LYS A 96 9.22 9.24 8.23
N SER A 97 9.04 7.96 8.56
CA SER A 97 9.41 6.86 7.67
C SER A 97 8.62 6.93 6.35
N ALA A 98 7.29 7.11 6.41
CA ALA A 98 6.46 7.17 5.21
C ALA A 98 6.69 8.41 4.33
N SER A 99 6.95 9.57 4.93
CA SER A 99 7.20 10.83 4.22
C SER A 99 8.60 10.92 3.60
N SER A 100 9.57 10.15 4.14
CA SER A 100 10.93 10.08 3.59
C SER A 100 11.05 9.21 2.34
N ILE A 101 10.19 8.19 2.18
CA ILE A 101 10.20 7.31 1.00
C ILE A 101 9.38 7.98 -0.12
N GLN A 102 10.00 8.82 -0.94
CA GLN A 102 9.31 9.49 -2.05
C GLN A 102 9.63 8.84 -3.39
N THR A 103 8.60 8.57 -4.19
CA THR A 103 8.78 8.13 -5.58
C THR A 103 8.80 9.32 -6.53
N TYR A 104 9.39 9.11 -7.72
CA TYR A 104 9.42 10.12 -8.79
C TYR A 104 8.04 10.65 -9.17
N TYR A 105 7.01 9.79 -9.12
CA TYR A 105 5.68 10.16 -9.56
C TYR A 105 4.90 11.01 -8.53
N GLU A 106 5.21 10.90 -7.24
CA GLU A 106 4.45 11.56 -6.15
C GLU A 106 4.37 13.08 -6.30
N SER A 107 5.42 13.74 -6.81
CA SER A 107 5.41 15.17 -7.08
C SER A 107 4.39 15.53 -8.16
N MET A 108 4.32 14.74 -9.24
CA MET A 108 3.37 14.95 -10.34
C MET A 108 1.92 14.72 -9.90
N TRP A 109 1.67 13.71 -9.05
CA TRP A 109 0.35 13.43 -8.50
C TRP A 109 -0.13 14.56 -7.59
N ARG A 110 0.73 15.04 -6.69
CA ARG A 110 0.43 16.17 -5.81
C ARG A 110 0.16 17.46 -6.57
N ALA A 111 0.91 17.72 -7.64
CA ALA A 111 0.67 18.87 -8.51
C ALA A 111 -0.71 18.85 -9.18
N ARG A 112 -1.37 17.68 -9.23
CA ARG A 112 -2.74 17.50 -9.75
C ARG A 112 -3.80 17.46 -8.65
N GLY A 113 -3.43 17.75 -7.41
CA GLY A 113 -4.33 17.66 -6.26
C GLY A 113 -4.67 16.22 -5.85
N ILE A 114 -3.87 15.23 -6.25
CA ILE A 114 -4.05 13.85 -5.82
C ILE A 114 -3.23 13.63 -4.55
N ASP A 115 -3.95 13.51 -3.43
CA ASP A 115 -3.37 13.30 -2.12
C ASP A 115 -2.80 11.88 -1.98
N ILE A 116 -1.59 11.82 -1.42
CA ILE A 116 -0.93 10.58 -1.05
C ILE A 116 -1.42 10.14 0.33
N LYS A 117 -1.81 8.88 0.40
CA LYS A 117 -2.39 8.24 1.58
C LYS A 117 -1.39 7.25 2.13
N TYR A 118 -1.48 7.02 3.44
CA TYR A 118 -0.63 6.08 4.12
C TYR A 118 -1.39 5.38 5.23
N LEU A 119 -1.21 4.07 5.33
CA LEU A 119 -1.82 3.20 6.32
C LEU A 119 -0.77 2.18 6.78
N CYS A 120 -0.70 1.93 8.09
CA CYS A 120 0.20 0.95 8.70
C CYS A 120 -0.55 0.15 9.76
N PHE A 121 -0.30 -1.16 9.82
CA PHE A 121 -0.93 -2.07 10.77
C PHE A 121 0.00 -3.25 11.09
N LYS A 122 -0.20 -3.85 12.27
CA LYS A 122 0.48 -5.09 12.66
C LYS A 122 -0.25 -6.30 12.12
N LEU A 123 0.51 -7.24 11.58
CA LEU A 123 0.00 -8.53 11.14
C LEU A 123 0.39 -9.60 12.16
N HIS A 124 -0.59 -10.06 12.92
CA HIS A 124 -0.39 -11.14 13.89
C HIS A 124 -0.64 -12.50 13.24
N GLN A 125 0.08 -13.50 13.71
CA GLN A 125 -0.21 -14.91 13.43
C GLN A 125 -1.57 -15.27 14.06
N GLY A 126 -2.34 -16.16 13.42
CA GLY A 126 -3.63 -16.58 13.97
C GLY A 126 -4.67 -16.97 12.92
N SER A 127 -5.93 -16.69 13.25
CA SER A 127 -7.12 -17.07 12.48
C SER A 127 -7.08 -16.59 11.03
N SER A 128 -7.78 -17.33 10.16
CA SER A 128 -7.94 -16.98 8.76
C SER A 128 -8.60 -15.61 8.58
N PHE A 129 -8.17 -14.89 7.55
CA PHE A 129 -8.79 -13.61 7.20
C PHE A 129 -10.09 -13.77 6.39
N VAL A 130 -10.96 -12.78 6.49
CA VAL A 130 -12.19 -12.62 5.69
C VAL A 130 -12.06 -11.41 4.78
N GLU A 131 -12.47 -11.55 3.52
CA GLU A 131 -12.54 -10.41 2.59
C GLU A 131 -13.74 -9.51 2.93
N PRO A 132 -13.59 -8.17 2.87
CA PRO A 132 -14.70 -7.28 3.14
C PRO A 132 -15.72 -7.30 1.99
N GLU A 133 -17.00 -7.38 2.34
CA GLU A 133 -18.12 -7.28 1.40
C GLU A 133 -18.57 -5.81 1.28
N VAL A 134 -17.77 -5.01 0.57
CA VAL A 134 -18.06 -3.58 0.35
C VAL A 134 -17.93 -3.22 -1.12
N GLU A 135 -18.87 -2.40 -1.60
CA GLU A 135 -18.78 -1.76 -2.92
C GLU A 135 -18.04 -0.44 -2.79
N ILE A 136 -16.88 -0.34 -3.45
CA ILE A 136 -16.00 0.83 -3.38
C ILE A 136 -15.94 1.48 -4.75
N PRO A 137 -16.15 2.81 -4.86
CA PRO A 137 -16.00 3.53 -6.12
C PRO A 137 -14.62 3.32 -6.73
N LEU A 138 -14.59 3.04 -8.04
CA LEU A 138 -13.34 2.86 -8.78
C LEU A 138 -12.61 4.20 -8.89
N ASP A 139 -11.28 4.17 -8.84
CA ASP A 139 -10.49 5.38 -9.11
C ASP A 139 -10.65 5.79 -10.58
N GLU A 140 -10.90 7.06 -10.81
CA GLU A 140 -11.08 7.62 -12.16
C GLU A 140 -9.74 7.77 -12.90
N TYR A 141 -8.64 7.94 -12.17
CA TYR A 141 -7.33 8.21 -12.76
C TYR A 141 -6.60 6.93 -13.15
N ARG A 142 -6.06 6.88 -14.38
CA ARG A 142 -5.15 5.82 -14.84
C ARG A 142 -3.70 6.27 -14.71
N SER A 143 -2.88 5.51 -13.97
CA SER A 143 -1.42 5.63 -14.02
C SER A 143 -0.96 5.70 -15.48
N TYR A 144 -0.13 6.69 -15.81
CA TYR A 144 0.37 6.89 -17.18
C TYR A 144 0.84 5.57 -17.78
N SER A 145 0.33 5.24 -18.97
CA SER A 145 0.99 4.24 -19.80
C SER A 145 2.41 4.74 -20.05
N ARG A 146 3.43 3.89 -19.82
CA ARG A 146 4.80 4.20 -20.27
C ARG A 146 4.70 4.68 -21.71
N GLU A 147 5.18 5.89 -22.00
CA GLU A 147 5.42 6.27 -23.38
C GLU A 147 6.30 5.17 -23.99
N LYS A 148 5.87 4.64 -25.14
CA LYS A 148 6.73 3.72 -25.90
C LYS A 148 8.04 4.46 -26.11
N ARG A 149 9.15 3.89 -25.64
CA ARG A 149 10.49 4.36 -26.02
C ARG A 149 10.46 4.60 -27.52
N SER A 150 10.64 5.85 -27.92
CA SER A 150 10.73 6.27 -29.31
C SER A 150 11.72 5.33 -30.01
N GLY A 151 11.29 4.79 -31.16
CA GLY A 151 12.09 3.86 -31.94
C GLY A 151 13.46 4.46 -32.21
N CYS A 152 14.51 3.68 -31.91
CA CYS A 152 15.87 3.98 -32.33
C CYS A 152 15.86 4.15 -33.85
N GLU A 153 16.02 5.38 -34.34
CA GLU A 153 16.26 5.65 -35.75
C GLU A 153 17.56 4.95 -36.14
N LYS A 154 17.46 3.92 -36.97
CA LYS A 154 18.60 3.32 -37.63
C LYS A 154 19.06 4.33 -38.69
N HIS A 155 20.13 5.06 -38.41
CA HIS A 155 20.90 5.71 -39.47
C HIS A 155 21.54 4.62 -40.32
N ILE A 156 21.14 4.59 -41.60
CA ILE A 156 21.86 3.94 -42.69
C ILE A 156 22.97 4.89 -43.13
#